data_AF-A0A392N0M5-F1
#
_entry.id   AF-A0A392N0M5-F1
#
_cell.length_a   1.000
_cell.length_b   1.000
_cell.length_c   1.000
_cell.angle_alpha   90.00
_cell.angle_beta   90.00
_cell.angle_gamma   90.00
#
_symmetry.space_group_name_H-M   'P 1'
#
loop_
_entity.id
_entity.type
_entity.pdbx_description
1 polymer ?
#
loop_
_entity_poly.entity_id
_entity_poly.type
_entity_poly.pdbx_seq_one_letter_code
_entity_poly.pdbx_strand_id
1 'polypeptide(L)'
;VRPVHSGTATLKDATSEAIRDWVTNVETTHYILGSVAGPHPYPMMVREFHAVIGKETRKQALEKWGGKPDVLIACVGGGSNAMGLFHEFVDDSDVRLIGVEAAGFGLDSGKHAATLTKGEIGVLHGAMSYLLQDDDGQIVEPHSISAG
;
A
#
# COMPACT_ATOMS: atom_id res chain seq x y z
N VAL A 1 -22.95 4.49 2.09
CA VAL A 1 -21.73 5.17 2.60
C VAL A 1 -22.03 5.68 4.01
N ARG A 2 -21.23 5.33 5.01
CA ARG A 2 -21.38 5.81 6.40
C ARG A 2 -20.18 6.72 6.72
N PRO A 3 -20.39 8.00 7.07
CA PRO A 3 -19.28 8.88 7.43
C PRO A 3 -18.67 8.46 8.77
N VAL A 4 -17.36 8.62 8.91
CA VAL A 4 -16.62 8.37 10.15
C VAL A 4 -16.14 9.71 10.69
N HIS A 5 -16.55 10.02 11.91
CA HIS A 5 -16.19 11.27 12.61
C HIS A 5 -15.23 11.02 13.78
N SER A 6 -14.82 9.78 14.02
CA SER A 6 -13.83 9.43 15.04
C SER A 6 -12.43 9.82 14.59
N GLY A 7 -11.55 10.09 15.56
CA GLY A 7 -10.14 10.41 15.32
C GLY A 7 -9.95 11.67 14.47
N THR A 8 -9.19 11.53 13.40
CA THR A 8 -8.87 12.60 12.44
C THR A 8 -9.88 12.69 11.29
N ALA A 9 -10.87 11.79 11.25
CA ALA A 9 -11.84 11.64 10.16
C ALA A 9 -11.17 11.40 8.79
N THR A 10 -10.08 10.62 8.77
CA THR A 10 -9.34 10.27 7.56
C THR A 10 -9.45 8.77 7.21
N LEU A 11 -8.74 8.32 6.17
CA LEU A 11 -8.76 6.94 5.70
C LEU A 11 -8.40 5.92 6.80
N LYS A 12 -7.45 6.25 7.68
CA LYS A 12 -7.07 5.38 8.81
C LYS A 12 -8.26 5.10 9.74
N ASP A 13 -9.04 6.13 10.04
CA ASP A 13 -10.19 6.03 10.93
C ASP A 13 -11.30 5.22 10.26
N ALA A 14 -11.53 5.45 8.96
CA ALA A 14 -12.47 4.65 8.16
C ALA A 14 -12.09 3.16 8.11
N THR A 15 -10.81 2.82 7.92
CA THR A 15 -10.33 1.43 7.99
C THR A 15 -10.54 0.83 9.38
N SER A 16 -10.30 1.61 10.43
CA SER A 16 -10.49 1.14 11.81
C SER A 16 -11.96 0.81 12.10
N GLU A 17 -12.89 1.67 11.70
CA GLU A 17 -14.33 1.40 11.84
C GLU A 17 -14.80 0.24 10.95
N ALA A 18 -14.26 0.11 9.73
CA ALA A 18 -14.59 -1.00 8.84
C ALA A 18 -14.16 -2.36 9.43
N ILE A 19 -12.97 -2.43 10.04
CA ILE A 19 -12.51 -3.64 10.74
C ILE A 19 -13.44 -3.96 11.92
N ARG A 20 -13.85 -2.96 12.71
CA ARG A 20 -14.79 -3.17 13.84
C ARG A 20 -16.16 -3.69 13.38
N ASP A 21 -16.70 -3.13 12.31
CA ASP A 21 -17.97 -3.58 11.72
C ASP A 21 -17.84 -5.03 11.22
N TRP A 22 -16.75 -5.35 10.53
CA TRP A 22 -16.49 -6.69 10.03
C TRP A 22 -16.37 -7.73 11.15
N VAL A 23 -15.61 -7.43 12.22
CA VAL A 23 -15.47 -8.33 13.37
C VAL A 23 -16.83 -8.62 14.02
N THR A 24 -17.74 -7.65 14.03
CA THR A 24 -19.09 -7.80 14.59
C THR A 24 -20.01 -8.62 13.69
N ASN A 25 -19.77 -8.65 12.37
CA ASN A 25 -20.67 -9.24 11.36
C ASN A 25 -19.98 -10.32 10.50
N VAL A 26 -18.95 -11.00 11.04
CA VAL A 26 -18.06 -11.88 10.29
C VAL A 26 -18.76 -13.03 9.56
N GLU A 27 -19.89 -13.52 10.09
CA GLU A 27 -20.64 -14.65 9.50
C GLU A 27 -21.38 -14.27 8.21
N THR A 28 -21.72 -12.99 8.04
CA THR A 28 -22.57 -12.51 6.94
C THR A 28 -21.88 -11.48 6.06
N THR A 29 -20.72 -10.97 6.47
CA THR A 29 -20.03 -9.86 5.82
C THR A 29 -18.59 -10.24 5.47
N HIS A 30 -18.24 -10.09 4.20
CA HIS A 30 -16.86 -10.15 3.74
C HIS A 30 -16.26 -8.74 3.70
N TYR A 31 -15.16 -8.51 4.40
CA TYR A 31 -14.43 -7.25 4.34
C TYR A 31 -13.52 -7.21 3.11
N ILE A 32 -13.80 -6.27 2.20
CA ILE A 32 -12.98 -6.02 1.01
C ILE A 32 -11.96 -4.94 1.34
N LEU A 33 -10.73 -5.36 1.64
CA LEU A 33 -9.61 -4.45 1.88
C LEU A 33 -9.04 -3.93 0.56
N GLY A 34 -8.82 -2.61 0.48
CA GLY A 34 -8.50 -1.92 -0.78
C GLY A 34 -7.03 -1.92 -1.20
N SER A 35 -6.11 -2.52 -0.44
CA SER A 35 -4.68 -2.51 -0.81
C SER A 35 -3.91 -3.71 -0.23
N VAL A 36 -2.61 -3.80 -0.57
CA VAL A 36 -1.69 -4.87 -0.13
C VAL A 36 -1.20 -4.65 1.31
N ALA A 37 -2.16 -4.48 2.21
CA ALA A 37 -1.95 -4.20 3.62
C ALA A 37 -2.83 -5.11 4.48
N GLY A 38 -2.83 -4.90 5.80
CA GLY A 38 -3.66 -5.66 6.73
C GLY A 38 -3.18 -7.11 6.95
N PRO A 39 -3.94 -7.90 7.71
CA PRO A 39 -3.50 -9.22 8.13
C PRO A 39 -3.49 -10.20 6.96
N HIS A 40 -2.72 -11.28 7.09
CA HIS A 40 -2.90 -12.45 6.22
C HIS A 40 -4.38 -12.89 6.24
N PRO A 41 -4.99 -13.23 5.07
CA PRO A 41 -4.38 -13.41 3.75
C PRO A 41 -4.42 -12.19 2.82
N TYR A 42 -4.87 -11.02 3.27
CA TYR A 42 -5.15 -9.88 2.38
C TYR A 42 -3.96 -9.43 1.53
N PRO A 43 -2.74 -9.24 2.06
CA PRO A 43 -1.61 -8.83 1.21
C PRO A 43 -1.34 -9.79 0.05
N MET A 44 -1.35 -11.10 0.33
CA MET A 44 -1.13 -12.12 -0.69
C MET A 44 -2.27 -12.15 -1.71
N MET A 45 -3.51 -12.12 -1.25
CA MET A 45 -4.69 -12.13 -2.11
C MET A 45 -4.75 -10.91 -3.03
N VAL A 46 -4.53 -9.70 -2.49
CA VAL A 46 -4.57 -8.45 -3.25
C VAL A 46 -3.44 -8.40 -4.29
N ARG A 47 -2.23 -8.85 -3.93
CA ARG A 47 -1.11 -9.00 -4.88
C ARG A 47 -1.50 -9.90 -6.05
N GLU A 48 -2.06 -11.08 -5.78
CA GLU A 48 -2.48 -12.01 -6.84
C GLU A 48 -3.55 -11.40 -7.76
N PHE A 49 -4.53 -10.69 -7.20
CA PHE A 49 -5.55 -10.03 -8.00
C PHE A 49 -5.00 -8.86 -8.84
N HIS A 50 -3.89 -8.25 -8.44
CA HIS A 50 -3.21 -7.21 -9.22
C HIS A 50 -2.10 -7.75 -10.15
N ALA A 51 -1.76 -9.04 -10.09
CA ALA A 51 -0.63 -9.63 -10.83
C ALA A 51 -0.79 -9.52 -12.36
N VAL A 52 -2.00 -9.27 -12.86
CA VAL A 52 -2.25 -9.03 -14.28
C VAL A 52 -1.43 -7.84 -14.82
N ILE A 53 -1.17 -6.82 -13.99
CA ILE A 53 -0.41 -5.63 -14.36
C ILE A 53 1.00 -6.01 -14.82
N GLY A 54 1.74 -6.76 -13.99
CA GLY A 54 3.09 -7.22 -14.34
C GLY A 54 3.10 -8.19 -15.53
N LYS A 55 2.15 -9.13 -15.56
CA LYS A 55 2.02 -10.13 -16.65
C LYS A 55 1.82 -9.48 -18.01
N GLU A 56 0.89 -8.52 -18.09
CA GLU A 56 0.65 -7.76 -19.31
C GLU A 56 1.84 -6.87 -19.67
N THR A 57 2.47 -6.23 -18.68
CA THR A 57 3.67 -5.42 -18.89
C THR A 57 4.80 -6.25 -19.52
N ARG A 58 5.09 -7.45 -19.00
CA ARG A 58 6.11 -8.34 -19.56
C ARG A 58 5.79 -8.72 -21.01
N LYS A 59 4.55 -9.13 -21.27
CA LYS A 59 4.10 -9.50 -22.61
C LYS A 59 4.26 -8.33 -23.59
N GLN A 60 3.78 -7.15 -23.21
CA GLN A 60 3.82 -5.95 -24.04
C GLN A 60 5.27 -5.47 -24.27
N ALA A 61 6.14 -5.56 -23.27
CA ALA A 61 7.56 -5.23 -23.39
C ALA A 61 8.26 -6.12 -24.42
N LEU A 62 8.02 -7.44 -24.35
CA LEU A 62 8.54 -8.41 -25.31
C LEU A 62 8.04 -8.12 -26.73
N GLU A 63 6.75 -7.81 -26.90
CA GLU A 63 6.16 -7.48 -28.20
C GLU A 63 6.68 -6.16 -28.78
N LYS A 64 6.95 -5.14 -27.95
CA LYS A 64 7.31 -3.79 -28.40
C LYS A 64 8.80 -3.59 -28.62
N TRP A 65 9.67 -4.18 -27.80
CA TRP A 65 11.11 -3.98 -27.89
C TRP A 65 11.93 -5.26 -27.66
N GLY A 66 11.30 -6.44 -27.65
CA GLY A 66 12.00 -7.73 -27.67
C GLY A 66 12.63 -8.16 -26.35
N GLY A 67 12.24 -7.55 -25.23
CA GLY A 67 12.82 -7.87 -23.92
C GLY A 67 12.00 -7.37 -22.74
N LYS A 68 12.59 -7.43 -21.55
CA LYS A 68 12.03 -6.87 -20.32
C LYS A 68 12.45 -5.40 -20.14
N PRO A 69 11.72 -4.60 -19.34
CA PRO A 69 12.15 -3.24 -19.00
C PRO A 69 13.41 -3.25 -18.13
N ASP A 70 14.30 -2.27 -18.25
CA ASP A 70 15.43 -2.10 -17.30
C ASP A 70 14.99 -1.55 -15.94
N VAL A 71 13.86 -0.83 -15.92
CA VAL A 71 13.32 -0.17 -14.74
C VAL A 71 11.80 -0.23 -14.75
N LEU A 72 11.22 -0.56 -13.60
CA LEU A 72 9.80 -0.44 -13.31
C LEU A 72 9.60 0.58 -12.20
N ILE A 73 8.63 1.48 -12.37
CA ILE A 73 8.36 2.55 -11.42
C ILE A 73 6.86 2.56 -11.12
N ALA A 74 6.50 2.61 -9.83
CA ALA A 74 5.12 2.68 -9.38
C ALA A 74 5.01 3.49 -8.08
N CYS A 75 3.87 4.15 -7.87
CA CYS A 75 3.62 4.85 -6.62
C CYS A 75 3.28 3.89 -5.48
N VAL A 76 3.69 4.23 -4.26
CA VAL A 76 3.48 3.44 -3.05
C VAL A 76 2.75 4.29 -2.01
N GLY A 77 1.42 4.16 -2.01
CA GLY A 77 0.58 4.44 -0.85
C GLY A 77 0.38 3.14 -0.06
N GLY A 78 -0.75 2.47 -0.26
CA GLY A 78 -0.96 1.10 0.24
C GLY A 78 -0.18 0.01 -0.52
N GLY A 79 0.29 0.31 -1.74
CA GLY A 79 1.25 -0.52 -2.49
C GLY A 79 0.68 -1.53 -3.50
N SER A 80 -0.64 -1.66 -3.65
CA SER A 80 -1.24 -2.74 -4.47
C SER A 80 -0.87 -2.67 -5.96
N ASN A 81 -0.88 -1.47 -6.54
CA ASN A 81 -0.48 -1.26 -7.94
C ASN A 81 1.01 -1.60 -8.15
N ALA A 82 1.88 -1.18 -7.22
CA ALA A 82 3.31 -1.44 -7.26
C ALA A 82 3.58 -2.94 -7.15
N MET A 83 2.97 -3.63 -6.19
CA MET A 83 3.09 -5.08 -6.04
C MET A 83 2.57 -5.83 -7.27
N GLY A 84 1.45 -5.39 -7.86
CA GLY A 84 0.92 -5.97 -9.09
C GLY A 84 1.87 -5.84 -10.28
N LEU A 85 2.58 -4.71 -10.39
CA LEU A 85 3.59 -4.48 -11.42
C LEU A 85 4.87 -5.27 -11.15
N PHE A 86 5.38 -5.20 -9.92
CA PHE A 86 6.70 -5.69 -9.55
C PHE A 86 6.78 -7.20 -9.38
N HIS A 87 5.71 -7.84 -8.90
CA HIS A 87 5.75 -9.26 -8.53
C HIS A 87 6.17 -10.17 -9.69
N GLU A 88 5.73 -9.87 -10.92
CA GLU A 88 6.12 -10.62 -12.11
C GLU A 88 7.63 -10.56 -12.41
N PHE A 89 8.32 -9.52 -11.95
CA PHE A 89 9.74 -9.24 -12.24
C PHE A 89 10.65 -9.38 -11.02
N VAL A 90 10.14 -9.86 -9.87
CA VAL A 90 10.90 -9.90 -8.62
C VAL A 90 12.16 -10.77 -8.68
N ASP A 91 12.14 -11.81 -9.52
CA ASP A 91 13.28 -12.72 -9.73
C ASP A 91 14.22 -12.25 -10.86
N ASP A 92 13.86 -11.20 -11.60
CA ASP A 92 14.71 -10.62 -12.64
C ASP A 92 15.69 -9.59 -12.02
N SER A 93 16.83 -10.08 -11.51
CA SER A 93 17.82 -9.26 -10.77
C SER A 93 18.41 -8.04 -11.51
N ASP A 94 18.32 -8.01 -12.83
CA ASP A 94 18.75 -6.92 -13.72
C ASP A 94 17.66 -5.86 -13.93
N VAL A 95 16.42 -6.12 -13.51
CA VAL A 95 15.30 -5.16 -13.57
C VAL A 95 15.26 -4.38 -12.26
N ARG A 96 15.40 -3.05 -12.35
CA ARG A 96 15.31 -2.18 -11.16
C ARG A 96 13.85 -1.88 -10.83
N LEU A 97 13.45 -2.15 -9.59
CA LEU A 97 12.09 -1.89 -9.09
C LEU A 97 12.10 -0.66 -8.18
N ILE A 98 11.41 0.41 -8.57
CA ILE A 98 11.41 1.70 -7.87
C ILE A 98 10.00 2.02 -7.37
N GLY A 99 9.79 1.91 -6.06
CA GLY A 99 8.61 2.42 -5.38
C GLY A 99 8.76 3.91 -5.07
N VAL A 100 7.74 4.71 -5.36
CA VAL A 100 7.75 6.17 -5.12
C VAL A 100 6.69 6.54 -4.09
N GLU A 101 7.12 7.04 -2.93
CA GLU A 101 6.22 7.49 -1.87
C GLU A 101 5.96 9.00 -1.92
N ALA A 102 4.86 9.46 -1.34
CA ALA A 102 4.52 10.87 -1.33
C ALA A 102 5.32 11.64 -0.27
N ALA A 103 6.15 12.58 -0.74
CA ALA A 103 6.93 13.47 0.13
C ALA A 103 6.13 14.63 0.74
N GLY A 104 4.86 14.82 0.36
CA GLY A 104 3.99 15.89 0.87
C GLY A 104 4.63 17.29 0.72
N PHE A 105 4.77 18.01 1.82
CA PHE A 105 5.45 19.33 1.86
C PHE A 105 6.98 19.23 1.93
N GLY A 106 7.54 18.03 1.76
CA GLY A 106 8.96 17.73 1.91
C GLY A 106 9.20 16.81 3.12
N LEU A 107 10.20 15.94 3.01
CA LEU A 107 10.48 14.91 4.02
C LEU A 107 10.84 15.49 5.39
N ASP A 108 11.44 16.68 5.43
CA ASP A 108 11.86 17.32 6.69
C ASP A 108 10.76 18.19 7.31
N SER A 109 9.60 18.32 6.65
CA SER A 109 8.47 19.13 7.12
C SER A 109 7.63 18.46 8.22
N GLY A 110 7.82 17.15 8.41
CA GLY A 110 6.91 16.30 9.20
C GLY A 110 5.54 16.08 8.56
N LYS A 111 5.28 16.64 7.37
CA LYS A 111 4.01 16.50 6.61
C LYS A 111 4.25 15.76 5.30
N HIS A 112 4.39 14.44 5.39
CA HIS A 112 4.58 13.53 4.26
C HIS A 112 3.85 12.20 4.48
N ALA A 113 3.84 11.31 3.49
CA ALA A 113 3.34 9.94 3.59
C ALA A 113 4.42 8.89 3.22
N ALA A 114 5.70 9.28 3.25
CA ALA A 114 6.86 8.45 2.94
C ALA A 114 7.20 7.44 4.06
N THR A 115 6.38 6.40 4.17
CA THR A 115 6.36 5.44 5.28
C THR A 115 7.55 4.50 5.27
N LEU A 116 7.96 3.99 4.10
CA LEU A 116 9.14 3.15 3.94
C LEU A 116 10.44 3.96 4.05
N THR A 117 10.40 5.25 3.71
CA THR A 117 11.57 6.13 3.74
C THR A 117 11.87 6.69 5.13
N LYS A 118 10.83 7.06 5.90
CA LYS A 118 10.96 7.78 7.18
C LYS A 118 10.25 7.10 8.35
N GLY A 119 9.53 6.02 8.10
CA GLY A 119 8.82 5.29 9.16
C GLY A 119 9.68 4.25 9.85
N GLU A 120 9.08 3.63 10.85
CA GLU A 120 9.68 2.61 11.68
C GLU A 120 8.78 1.37 11.72
N ILE A 121 9.35 0.23 12.10
CA ILE A 121 8.58 -1.01 12.22
C ILE A 121 7.57 -0.88 13.37
N GLY A 122 6.32 -1.21 13.08
CA GLY A 122 5.25 -1.27 14.07
C GLY A 122 4.14 -2.22 13.65
N VAL A 123 3.12 -2.33 14.50
CA VAL A 123 1.96 -3.20 14.25
C VAL A 123 0.69 -2.34 14.19
N LEU A 124 0.03 -2.34 13.04
CA LEU A 124 -1.22 -1.63 12.84
C LEU A 124 -2.17 -2.47 11.99
N HIS A 125 -3.46 -2.44 12.34
CA HIS A 125 -4.53 -3.13 11.60
C HIS A 125 -4.23 -4.61 11.29
N GLY A 126 -3.58 -5.31 12.22
CA GLY A 126 -3.32 -6.76 12.10
C GLY A 126 -2.07 -7.14 11.29
N ALA A 127 -1.22 -6.18 10.91
CA ALA A 127 0.03 -6.43 10.20
C ALA A 127 1.22 -5.76 10.88
N MET A 128 2.37 -6.44 10.87
CA MET A 128 3.66 -5.83 11.16
C MET A 128 4.24 -5.25 9.86
N SER A 129 4.49 -3.95 9.83
CA SER A 129 5.00 -3.22 8.67
C SER A 129 5.73 -1.96 9.12
N TYR A 130 6.24 -1.17 8.17
CA TYR A 130 6.67 0.20 8.44
C TYR A 130 5.47 1.12 8.62
N LEU A 131 5.57 2.04 9.57
CA LEU A 131 4.54 3.01 9.95
C LEU A 131 5.20 4.36 10.26
N LEU A 132 4.46 5.45 10.04
CA LEU A 132 4.82 6.74 10.61
C LEU A 132 4.26 6.78 12.04
N GLN A 133 5.15 6.80 13.03
CA GLN A 133 4.80 6.80 14.45
C GLN A 133 5.78 7.66 15.26
N ASP A 134 5.36 8.13 16.42
CA ASP A 134 6.23 8.83 17.37
C ASP A 134 6.91 7.86 18.35
N ASP A 135 7.75 8.40 19.25
CA ASP A 135 8.53 7.64 20.23
C ASP A 135 7.66 6.81 21.22
N ASP A 136 6.40 7.21 21.39
CA ASP A 136 5.41 6.50 22.21
C ASP A 136 4.61 5.45 21.39
N GLY A 137 4.93 5.28 20.11
CA GLY A 137 4.26 4.38 19.18
C GLY A 137 2.89 4.87 18.71
N GLN A 138 2.57 6.16 18.89
CA GLN A 138 1.33 6.73 18.36
C GLN A 138 1.48 6.99 16.86
N ILE A 139 0.47 6.58 16.11
CA ILE A 139 0.47 6.75 14.65
C ILE A 139 0.38 8.23 14.27
N VAL A 140 1.38 8.69 13.54
CA VAL A 140 1.45 10.04 12.98
C VAL A 140 0.60 10.10 11.71
N GLU A 141 -0.16 11.18 11.56
CA GLU A 141 -1.03 11.37 10.40
C GLU A 141 -0.22 11.62 9.12
N PRO A 142 -0.36 10.79 8.08
CA PRO A 142 0.35 11.01 6.83
C PRO A 142 -0.25 12.19 6.07
N HIS A 143 0.59 12.93 5.34
CA HIS A 143 0.15 14.03 4.49
C HIS A 143 0.61 13.87 3.04
N SER A 144 -0.34 14.03 2.11
CA SER A 144 -0.12 14.06 0.67
C SER A 144 -1.21 14.89 0.01
N ILE A 145 -0.88 15.55 -1.10
CA ILE A 145 -1.90 16.20 -1.95
C ILE A 145 -2.79 15.15 -2.66
N SER A 146 -2.25 13.96 -2.92
CA SER A 146 -3.02 12.80 -3.38
C SER A 146 -3.65 12.11 -2.18
N ALA A 147 -4.97 11.94 -2.22
CA ALA A 147 -5.71 11.22 -1.18
C ALA A 147 -5.53 9.69 -1.22
N GLY A 148 -4.88 9.16 -2.28
CA GLY A 148 -4.64 7.73 -2.51
C GLY A 148 -3.18 7.41 -2.74
#